data_AF-A0A0J6W8D2-F1
#
_entry.id   AF-A0A0J6W8D2-F1
#
_cell.length_a   1.000
_cell.length_b   1.000
_cell.length_c   1.000
_cell.angle_alpha   90.00
_cell.angle_beta   90.00
_cell.angle_gamma   90.00
#
_symmetry.space_group_name_H-M   'P 1'
#
loop_
_entity.id
_entity.type
_entity.pdbx_description
1 polymer ?
#
loop_
_entity_poly.entity_id
_entity_poly.type
_entity_poly.pdbx_seq_one_letter_code
_entity_poly.pdbx_strand_id
1 'polypeptide(L)'
;MAVAEQPSEGGGQPNHRFHRDAREAACRLIDTSHRLQRAGRALAGLAPSRESHLITVLRAQDRVDGIAKLISAAAKDLRLAGVDKDAKIVEVGGEMVSLQEVARRLRGIRHQLDNEAMRTRSGDQPGQPPRDPNDPNQPPTTWDEDVKKGVGYAAESGSRIGGWIAIVYLVGGWLADLFNGIADDNARATVANASPDQIRQIPNDELVNLINAMIDGFCGDDDERAILRILDAIDCQRMSDVVSRVGLNNLLSAIDGEEWDRLVNVLTNCGLIGVEKLDDDASRLFVQNRSNAQLGQLPIAVVWRLILNMFAGSCGDDDEDSILRLLRCQSGARIHQLIAMPGTSVGAFDYNFDGDQWDDLESLFAIYGIDLDT
;
A
#
# COMPACT_ATOMS: atom_id res chain seq x y z
N MET A 1 -51.60 -51.59 31.49
CA MET A 1 -51.64 -50.38 30.64
C MET A 1 -50.51 -49.48 31.09
N ALA A 2 -49.61 -49.15 30.18
CA ALA A 2 -48.45 -48.29 30.39
C ALA A 2 -48.68 -46.94 29.67
N VAL A 3 -47.73 -46.00 29.87
CA VAL A 3 -47.47 -44.72 29.14
C VAL A 3 -48.15 -43.50 29.77
N ALA A 4 -47.52 -42.35 30.03
CA ALA A 4 -46.11 -41.91 30.06
C ALA A 4 -45.99 -40.56 30.79
N GLU A 5 -44.83 -40.30 31.40
CA GLU A 5 -44.42 -39.00 31.93
C GLU A 5 -43.82 -38.11 30.83
N GLN A 6 -44.13 -36.81 30.85
CA GLN A 6 -43.54 -35.78 29.97
C GLN A 6 -42.28 -35.17 30.62
N PRO A 7 -41.20 -34.90 29.86
CA PRO A 7 -40.06 -34.18 30.37
C PRO A 7 -40.25 -32.65 30.25
N SER A 8 -39.84 -31.93 31.29
CA SER A 8 -39.81 -30.46 31.34
C SER A 8 -38.59 -29.91 30.59
N GLU A 9 -38.83 -29.08 29.57
CA GLU A 9 -37.79 -28.30 28.88
C GLU A 9 -37.33 -27.11 29.73
N GLY A 10 -36.09 -27.18 30.23
CA GLY A 10 -35.39 -26.05 30.85
C GLY A 10 -34.59 -25.27 29.81
N GLY A 11 -35.15 -24.18 29.30
CA GLY A 11 -34.45 -23.23 28.43
C GLY A 11 -33.60 -22.24 29.22
N GLY A 12 -32.29 -22.47 29.29
CA GLY A 12 -31.32 -21.50 29.81
C GLY A 12 -30.98 -20.43 28.77
N GLN A 13 -31.34 -19.17 29.03
CA GLN A 13 -30.93 -18.06 28.18
C GLN A 13 -29.40 -17.83 28.27
N PRO A 14 -28.71 -17.56 27.14
CA PRO A 14 -27.28 -17.27 27.15
C PRO A 14 -26.99 -15.95 27.86
N ASN A 15 -25.94 -15.97 28.66
CA ASN A 15 -25.57 -14.92 29.61
C ASN A 15 -25.01 -13.68 28.87
N HIS A 16 -25.87 -12.69 28.58
CA HIS A 16 -25.53 -11.43 27.89
C HIS A 16 -24.32 -10.66 28.48
N ARG A 17 -23.97 -10.92 29.74
CA ARG A 17 -22.79 -10.32 30.41
C ARG A 17 -21.47 -10.76 29.75
N PHE A 18 -21.41 -12.00 29.27
CA PHE A 18 -20.24 -12.61 28.65
C PHE A 18 -19.79 -11.91 27.36
N HIS A 19 -20.74 -11.52 26.49
CA HIS A 19 -20.42 -10.86 25.23
C HIS A 19 -19.94 -9.41 25.42
N ARG A 20 -20.31 -8.76 26.52
CA ARG A 20 -19.89 -7.39 26.82
C ARG A 20 -18.44 -7.34 27.28
N ASP A 21 -18.05 -8.24 28.19
CA ASP A 21 -16.72 -8.27 28.78
C ASP A 21 -15.66 -8.71 27.74
N ALA A 22 -15.98 -9.67 26.86
CA ALA A 22 -15.10 -10.07 25.76
C ALA A 22 -14.88 -8.95 24.74
N ARG A 23 -15.90 -8.14 24.47
CA ARG A 23 -15.83 -7.00 23.54
C ARG A 23 -14.97 -5.87 24.11
N GLU A 24 -15.06 -5.62 25.41
CA GLU A 24 -14.26 -4.59 26.08
C GLU A 24 -12.78 -4.97 26.19
N ALA A 25 -12.48 -6.26 26.43
CA ALA A 25 -11.11 -6.78 26.41
C ALA A 25 -10.47 -6.69 25.02
N ALA A 26 -11.22 -7.02 23.96
CA ALA A 26 -10.76 -6.88 22.58
C ALA A 26 -10.44 -5.41 22.22
N CYS A 27 -11.27 -4.46 22.63
CA CYS A 27 -11.02 -3.03 22.39
C CYS A 27 -9.73 -2.52 23.06
N ARG A 28 -9.40 -2.97 24.28
CA ARG A 28 -8.17 -2.57 24.99
C ARG A 28 -6.90 -3.16 24.35
N LEU A 29 -6.99 -4.39 23.83
CA LEU A 29 -5.89 -5.04 23.10
C LEU A 29 -5.61 -4.36 21.76
N ILE A 30 -6.67 -3.93 21.05
CA ILE A 30 -6.55 -3.16 19.80
C ILE A 30 -5.85 -1.81 20.08
N ASP A 31 -6.26 -1.05 21.10
CA ASP A 31 -5.60 0.23 21.43
C ASP A 31 -4.10 0.05 21.77
N THR A 32 -3.75 -1.05 22.46
CA THR A 32 -2.35 -1.37 22.80
C THR A 32 -1.53 -1.70 21.54
N SER A 33 -2.11 -2.44 20.59
CA SER A 33 -1.48 -2.73 19.29
C SER A 33 -1.22 -1.46 18.48
N HIS A 34 -2.21 -0.56 18.39
CA HIS A 34 -2.07 0.71 17.68
C HIS A 34 -0.99 1.63 18.29
N ARG A 35 -0.81 1.62 19.61
CA ARG A 35 0.26 2.38 20.29
C ARG A 35 1.65 1.82 19.98
N LEU A 36 1.80 0.50 19.94
CA LEU A 36 3.06 -0.15 19.59
C LEU A 36 3.43 0.03 18.12
N GLN A 37 2.44 0.04 17.21
CA GLN A 37 2.64 0.37 15.80
C GLN A 37 3.12 1.82 15.60
N ARG A 38 2.56 2.80 16.33
CA ARG A 38 3.03 4.20 16.27
C ARG A 38 4.46 4.36 16.77
N ALA A 39 4.84 3.63 17.83
CA ALA A 39 6.21 3.63 18.33
C ALA A 39 7.20 2.99 17.34
N GLY A 40 6.77 1.99 16.57
CA GLY A 40 7.56 1.40 15.48
C GLY A 40 7.80 2.35 14.31
N ARG A 41 6.78 3.14 13.91
CA ARG A 41 6.89 4.12 12.81
C ARG A 41 7.87 5.25 13.11
N ALA A 42 7.97 5.69 14.37
CA ALA A 42 8.94 6.70 14.79
C ALA A 42 10.41 6.24 14.63
N LEU A 43 10.66 4.94 14.46
CA LEU A 43 12.00 4.36 14.31
C LEU A 43 12.36 4.02 12.85
N ALA A 44 11.40 4.04 11.92
CA ALA A 44 11.59 3.57 10.54
C ALA A 44 12.06 4.65 9.53
N GLY A 45 11.99 5.93 9.88
CA GLY A 45 12.37 7.06 9.00
C GLY A 45 13.88 7.32 8.85
N LEU A 46 14.74 6.33 9.10
CA LEU A 46 16.19 6.45 8.97
C LEU A 46 16.68 5.33 8.04
N ALA A 47 17.38 5.67 6.96
CA ALA A 47 18.00 4.72 6.04
C ALA A 47 18.74 3.63 6.85
N PRO A 48 18.34 2.35 6.75
CA PRO A 48 18.81 1.36 7.70
C PRO A 48 20.27 1.04 7.41
N SER A 49 21.16 1.43 8.33
CA SER A 49 22.50 0.87 8.38
C SER A 49 22.41 -0.67 8.45
N ARG A 50 23.46 -1.38 8.02
CA ARG A 50 23.53 -2.84 8.12
C ARG A 50 23.23 -3.37 9.53
N GLU A 51 23.60 -2.58 10.54
CA GLU A 51 23.30 -2.82 11.95
C GLU A 51 21.80 -2.67 12.26
N SER A 52 21.13 -1.68 11.67
CA SER A 52 19.66 -1.54 11.71
C SER A 52 18.93 -2.72 11.05
N HIS A 53 19.45 -3.24 9.94
CA HIS A 53 18.90 -4.43 9.28
C HIS A 53 19.04 -5.68 10.16
N LEU A 54 20.23 -5.92 10.74
CA LEU A 54 20.44 -7.05 11.65
C LEU A 54 19.54 -6.97 12.89
N ILE A 55 19.41 -5.79 13.49
CA ILE A 55 18.51 -5.57 14.65
C ILE A 55 17.05 -5.84 14.26
N THR A 56 16.64 -5.48 13.05
CA THR A 56 15.29 -5.73 12.54
C THR A 56 15.04 -7.24 12.36
N VAL A 57 15.99 -7.97 11.77
CA VAL A 57 15.92 -9.42 11.61
C VAL A 57 15.86 -10.12 12.98
N LEU A 58 16.68 -9.71 13.96
CA LEU A 58 16.66 -10.28 15.31
C LEU A 58 15.34 -9.99 16.05
N ARG A 59 14.78 -8.79 15.92
CA ARG A 59 13.46 -8.47 16.49
C ARG A 59 12.34 -9.29 15.84
N ALA A 60 12.43 -9.55 14.53
CA ALA A 60 11.49 -10.43 13.84
C ALA A 60 11.61 -11.88 14.35
N GLN A 61 12.83 -12.37 14.57
CA GLN A 61 13.10 -13.68 15.16
C GLN A 61 12.48 -13.86 16.55
N ASP A 62 12.70 -12.89 17.45
CA ASP A 62 12.14 -12.94 18.82
C ASP A 62 10.60 -12.98 18.77
N ARG A 63 9.99 -12.19 17.89
CA ARG A 63 8.53 -12.17 17.69
C ARG A 63 8.01 -13.51 17.19
N VAL A 64 8.66 -14.11 16.18
CA VAL A 64 8.31 -15.44 15.66
C VAL A 64 8.38 -16.49 16.77
N ASP A 65 9.39 -16.42 17.64
CA ASP A 65 9.57 -17.38 18.73
C ASP A 65 8.47 -17.29 19.81
N GLY A 66 8.10 -16.09 20.26
CA GLY A 66 7.02 -15.99 21.26
C GLY A 66 5.64 -16.30 20.67
N ILE A 67 5.43 -16.09 19.37
CA ILE A 67 4.21 -16.54 18.68
C ILE A 67 4.18 -18.06 18.56
N ALA A 68 5.33 -18.69 18.24
CA ALA A 68 5.43 -20.14 18.28
C ALA A 68 5.15 -20.71 19.68
N LYS A 69 5.60 -20.03 20.75
CA LYS A 69 5.26 -20.39 22.14
C LYS A 69 3.77 -20.24 22.43
N LEU A 70 3.15 -19.14 22.00
CA LEU A 70 1.69 -18.91 22.15
C LEU A 70 0.87 -19.98 21.43
N ILE A 71 1.22 -20.30 20.18
CA ILE A 71 0.56 -21.34 19.39
C ILE A 71 0.77 -22.72 20.01
N SER A 72 1.95 -23.00 20.55
CA SER A 72 2.22 -24.25 21.26
C SER A 72 1.35 -24.39 22.53
N ALA A 73 1.20 -23.30 23.28
CA ALA A 73 0.28 -23.25 24.42
C ALA A 73 -1.18 -23.44 23.99
N ALA A 74 -1.61 -22.77 22.92
CA ALA A 74 -2.95 -22.90 22.34
C ALA A 74 -3.26 -24.35 21.92
N ALA A 75 -2.33 -24.96 21.19
CA ALA A 75 -2.47 -26.33 20.72
C ALA A 75 -2.56 -27.32 21.89
N LYS A 76 -1.81 -27.08 22.97
CA LYS A 76 -1.88 -27.90 24.18
C LYS A 76 -3.25 -27.81 24.85
N ASP A 77 -3.80 -26.61 24.99
CA ASP A 77 -5.09 -26.39 25.64
C ASP A 77 -6.27 -26.90 24.80
N LEU A 78 -6.22 -26.72 23.48
CA LEU A 78 -7.23 -27.26 22.56
C LEU A 78 -7.23 -28.79 22.54
N ARG A 79 -6.05 -29.42 22.61
CA ARG A 79 -5.93 -30.87 22.76
C ARG A 79 -6.54 -31.36 24.06
N LEU A 80 -6.36 -30.63 25.16
CA LEU A 80 -7.00 -30.94 26.45
C LEU A 80 -8.52 -30.78 26.40
N ALA A 81 -9.03 -29.90 25.51
CA ALA A 81 -10.45 -29.72 25.23
C ALA A 81 -11.03 -30.72 24.21
N GLY A 82 -10.22 -31.66 23.70
CA GLY A 82 -10.64 -32.67 22.72
C GLY A 82 -10.76 -32.16 21.28
N VAL A 83 -10.24 -30.96 20.98
CA VAL A 83 -10.20 -30.42 19.61
C VAL A 83 -9.03 -31.07 18.86
N ASP A 84 -9.31 -31.58 17.66
CA ASP A 84 -8.29 -32.18 16.81
C ASP A 84 -7.27 -31.11 16.36
N LYS A 85 -5.98 -31.46 16.42
CA LYS A 85 -4.87 -30.61 15.96
C LYS A 85 -4.93 -30.30 14.46
N ASP A 86 -5.62 -31.14 13.69
CA ASP A 86 -5.83 -31.00 12.26
C ASP A 86 -7.11 -30.21 11.92
N ALA A 87 -7.88 -29.80 12.94
CA ALA A 87 -9.03 -28.93 12.75
C ALA A 87 -8.57 -27.58 12.19
N LYS A 88 -9.16 -27.19 11.06
CA LYS A 88 -8.96 -25.88 10.43
C LYS A 88 -9.77 -24.84 11.20
N ILE A 89 -9.12 -24.20 12.16
CA ILE A 89 -9.77 -23.26 13.10
C ILE A 89 -9.17 -21.85 13.06
N VAL A 90 -8.16 -21.62 12.21
CA VAL A 90 -7.49 -20.33 12.07
C VAL A 90 -7.68 -19.87 10.63
N GLU A 91 -8.19 -18.66 10.43
CA GLU A 91 -8.24 -18.01 9.12
C GLU A 91 -6.96 -17.19 8.93
N VAL A 92 -6.22 -17.45 7.84
CA VAL A 92 -5.03 -16.68 7.45
C VAL A 92 -5.18 -16.32 5.97
N GLY A 93 -5.30 -15.01 5.67
CA GLY A 93 -5.44 -14.53 4.28
C GLY A 93 -6.64 -15.14 3.53
N GLY A 94 -7.78 -15.34 4.22
CA GLY A 94 -8.98 -15.96 3.64
C GLY A 94 -8.94 -17.48 3.53
N GLU A 95 -7.83 -18.15 3.91
CA GLU A 95 -7.74 -19.60 3.97
C GLU A 95 -7.88 -20.11 5.41
N MET A 96 -8.77 -21.09 5.64
CA MET A 96 -8.84 -21.81 6.90
C MET A 96 -7.70 -22.84 6.99
N VAL A 97 -6.77 -22.64 7.92
CA VAL A 97 -5.59 -23.47 8.18
C VAL A 97 -5.65 -24.10 9.58
N SER A 98 -5.00 -25.25 9.74
CA SER A 98 -4.87 -25.92 11.04
C SER A 98 -3.73 -25.30 11.86
N LEU A 99 -3.78 -25.42 13.19
CA LEU A 99 -2.68 -24.98 14.06
C LEU A 99 -1.35 -25.65 13.72
N GLN A 100 -1.40 -26.93 13.29
CA GLN A 100 -0.21 -27.65 12.88
C GLN A 100 0.41 -27.04 11.61
N GLU A 101 -0.43 -26.57 10.68
CA GLU A 101 0.01 -25.87 9.48
C GLU A 101 0.59 -24.49 9.80
N VAL A 102 -0.05 -23.72 10.69
CA VAL A 102 0.49 -22.43 11.16
C VAL A 102 1.86 -22.61 11.83
N ALA A 103 2.00 -23.60 12.71
CA ALA A 103 3.28 -23.92 13.35
C ALA A 103 4.35 -24.38 12.35
N ARG A 104 3.96 -25.09 11.28
CA ARG A 104 4.87 -25.48 10.19
C ARG A 104 5.35 -24.25 9.42
N ARG A 105 4.45 -23.32 9.06
CA ARG A 105 4.79 -22.09 8.33
C ARG A 105 5.70 -21.19 9.17
N LEU A 106 5.42 -21.01 10.47
CA LEU A 106 6.27 -20.25 11.39
C LEU A 106 7.69 -20.81 11.51
N ARG A 107 7.86 -22.14 11.55
CA ARG A 107 9.20 -22.75 11.52
C ARG A 107 9.95 -22.46 10.22
N GLY A 108 9.24 -22.41 9.09
CA GLY A 108 9.80 -22.02 7.80
C GLY A 108 10.31 -20.58 7.81
N ILE A 109 9.49 -19.64 8.29
CA ILE A 109 9.88 -18.22 8.45
C ILE A 109 11.09 -18.09 9.38
N ARG A 110 11.09 -18.79 10.52
CA ARG A 110 12.22 -18.78 11.45
C ARG A 110 13.52 -19.17 10.75
N HIS A 111 13.48 -20.24 9.96
CA HIS A 111 14.64 -20.71 9.22
C HIS A 111 15.10 -19.69 8.15
N GLN A 112 14.17 -18.98 7.49
CA GLN A 112 14.52 -17.91 6.56
C GLN A 112 15.20 -16.74 7.28
N LEU A 113 14.66 -16.30 8.41
CA LEU A 113 15.25 -15.24 9.24
C LEU A 113 16.62 -15.65 9.78
N ASP A 114 16.80 -16.91 10.18
CA ASP A 114 18.10 -17.43 10.62
C ASP A 114 19.14 -17.41 9.48
N ASN A 115 18.74 -17.81 8.27
CA ASN A 115 19.61 -17.74 7.10
C ASN A 115 19.99 -16.29 6.75
N GLU A 116 19.03 -15.37 6.83
CA GLU A 116 19.28 -13.96 6.55
C GLU A 116 20.17 -13.32 7.61
N ALA A 117 19.93 -13.58 8.89
CA ALA A 117 20.82 -13.17 9.97
C ALA A 117 22.25 -13.70 9.79
N MET A 118 22.40 -14.96 9.34
CA MET A 118 23.71 -15.52 9.01
C MET A 118 24.36 -14.79 7.82
N ARG A 119 23.61 -14.48 6.75
CA ARG A 119 24.12 -13.72 5.61
C ARG A 119 24.57 -12.32 6.01
N THR A 120 23.75 -11.59 6.78
CA THR A 120 24.09 -10.25 7.27
C THR A 120 25.34 -10.28 8.15
N ARG A 121 25.49 -11.30 9.02
CA ARG A 121 26.69 -11.50 9.84
C ARG A 121 27.92 -11.92 9.04
N SER A 122 27.74 -12.75 8.00
CA SER A 122 28.85 -13.34 7.25
C SER A 122 29.58 -12.37 6.33
N GLY A 123 28.99 -11.19 6.06
CA GLY A 123 29.63 -10.21 5.21
C GLY A 123 30.47 -9.16 5.94
N ASP A 124 30.90 -9.37 7.19
CA ASP A 124 31.93 -8.55 7.85
C ASP A 124 33.20 -9.34 8.20
N GLN A 125 34.29 -8.56 8.25
CA GLN A 125 35.70 -8.91 8.10
C GLN A 125 36.22 -10.04 9.01
N PRO A 126 37.18 -10.85 8.52
CA PRO A 126 37.85 -11.86 9.34
C PRO A 126 38.59 -11.20 10.51
N GLY A 127 38.14 -11.43 11.75
CA GLY A 127 38.89 -11.04 12.94
C GLY A 127 38.12 -10.71 14.22
N GLN A 128 36.80 -10.52 14.20
CA GLN A 128 36.04 -10.29 15.44
C GLN A 128 35.56 -11.61 16.08
N PRO A 129 35.82 -11.83 17.39
CA PRO A 129 35.33 -13.01 18.08
C PRO A 129 33.80 -12.98 18.27
N PRO A 130 33.13 -14.15 18.35
CA PRO A 130 31.68 -14.23 18.59
C PRO A 130 31.29 -13.51 19.88
N ARG A 131 30.18 -12.75 19.86
CA ARG A 131 29.57 -12.19 21.07
C ARG A 131 29.03 -13.31 21.97
N ASP A 132 29.29 -13.21 23.28
CA ASP A 132 28.82 -14.14 24.30
C ASP A 132 27.29 -14.00 24.50
N PRO A 133 26.50 -15.05 24.26
CA PRO A 133 25.05 -15.03 24.46
C PRO A 133 24.64 -14.93 25.94
N ASN A 134 25.59 -14.99 26.90
CA ASN A 134 25.32 -14.86 28.33
C ASN A 134 25.82 -13.52 28.92
N ASP A 135 26.10 -12.50 28.10
CA ASP A 135 26.54 -11.19 28.61
C ASP A 135 25.46 -10.56 29.53
N PRO A 136 25.72 -10.43 30.85
CA PRO A 136 24.76 -9.92 31.82
C PRO A 136 24.46 -8.43 31.65
N ASN A 137 25.19 -7.72 30.77
CA ASN A 137 24.93 -6.33 30.44
C ASN A 137 23.98 -6.15 29.25
N GLN A 138 23.49 -7.25 28.65
CA GLN A 138 22.42 -7.14 27.65
C GLN A 138 21.12 -6.74 28.35
N PRO A 139 20.48 -5.63 27.94
CA PRO A 139 19.22 -5.21 28.54
C PRO A 139 18.16 -6.30 28.28
N PRO A 140 17.36 -6.69 29.30
CA PRO A 140 16.30 -7.65 29.11
C PRO A 140 15.32 -7.13 28.06
N THR A 141 14.91 -7.98 27.12
CA THR A 141 13.96 -7.60 26.10
C THR A 141 12.61 -7.33 26.77
N THR A 142 12.08 -6.11 26.59
CA THR A 142 10.83 -5.63 27.22
C THR A 142 9.59 -6.47 26.88
N TRP A 143 9.71 -7.35 25.89
CA TRP A 143 8.64 -8.20 25.38
C TRP A 143 8.28 -9.37 26.30
N ASP A 144 9.24 -9.90 27.06
CA ASP A 144 8.99 -11.05 27.95
C ASP A 144 8.02 -10.70 29.09
N GLU A 145 7.92 -9.41 29.47
CA GLU A 145 6.93 -8.93 30.43
C GLU A 145 5.54 -8.73 29.82
N ASP A 146 5.45 -8.23 28.59
CA ASP A 146 4.18 -7.92 27.93
C ASP A 146 3.45 -9.20 27.49
N VAL A 147 4.20 -10.22 27.04
CA VAL A 147 3.65 -11.56 26.76
C VAL A 147 3.16 -12.23 28.05
N LYS A 148 3.90 -12.12 29.16
CA LYS A 148 3.46 -12.63 30.46
C LYS A 148 2.18 -11.95 30.95
N LYS A 149 2.05 -10.62 30.77
CA LYS A 149 0.84 -9.87 31.12
C LYS A 149 -0.34 -10.27 30.23
N GLY A 150 -0.16 -10.36 28.91
CA GLY A 150 -1.20 -10.77 27.97
C GLY A 150 -1.73 -12.20 28.22
N VAL A 151 -0.83 -13.15 28.49
CA VAL A 151 -1.19 -14.55 28.81
C VAL A 151 -1.86 -14.65 30.20
N GLY A 152 -1.44 -13.83 31.16
CA GLY A 152 -2.05 -13.78 32.50
C GLY A 152 -3.51 -13.32 32.48
N TYR A 153 -3.83 -12.27 31.73
CA TYR A 153 -5.20 -11.75 31.61
C TYR A 153 -6.17 -12.72 30.90
N ALA A 154 -5.68 -13.51 29.92
CA ALA A 154 -6.49 -14.53 29.26
C ALA A 154 -6.83 -15.71 30.19
N ALA A 155 -5.94 -16.04 31.13
CA ALA A 155 -6.14 -17.14 32.08
C ALA A 155 -7.13 -16.81 33.22
N GLU A 156 -7.26 -15.53 33.61
CA GLU A 156 -8.14 -15.11 34.71
C GLU A 156 -9.61 -14.85 34.32
N SER A 157 -9.93 -14.67 33.04
CA SER A 157 -11.27 -14.25 32.59
C SER A 157 -12.35 -15.36 32.58
N GLY A 158 -12.08 -16.58 33.07
CA GLY A 158 -13.05 -17.67 33.22
C GLY A 158 -13.63 -18.27 31.92
N SER A 159 -13.43 -17.61 30.78
CA SER A 159 -13.81 -18.06 29.45
C SER A 159 -12.57 -18.43 28.64
N ARG A 160 -12.07 -19.64 28.85
CA ARG A 160 -10.92 -20.16 28.09
C ARG A 160 -11.13 -20.03 26.58
N ILE A 161 -12.36 -20.17 26.09
CA ILE A 161 -12.69 -20.14 24.66
C ILE A 161 -12.65 -18.71 24.08
N GLY A 162 -13.12 -17.70 24.83
CA GLY A 162 -13.15 -16.31 24.37
C GLY A 162 -11.75 -15.69 24.24
N GLY A 163 -10.85 -16.01 25.18
CA GLY A 163 -9.44 -15.58 25.12
C GLY A 163 -8.70 -16.16 23.91
N TRP A 164 -8.96 -17.43 23.55
CA TRP A 164 -8.33 -18.05 22.39
C TRP A 164 -8.78 -17.45 21.06
N ILE A 165 -10.07 -17.10 20.91
CA ILE A 165 -10.57 -16.43 19.70
C ILE A 165 -9.87 -15.08 19.49
N ALA A 166 -9.70 -14.28 20.56
CA ALA A 166 -9.00 -12.99 20.46
C ALA A 166 -7.51 -13.16 20.09
N ILE A 167 -6.84 -14.18 20.63
CA ILE A 167 -5.44 -14.51 20.26
C ILE A 167 -5.37 -14.95 18.80
N VAL A 168 -6.31 -15.77 18.32
CA VAL A 168 -6.36 -16.22 16.91
C VAL A 168 -6.57 -15.04 15.97
N TYR A 169 -7.44 -14.08 16.29
CA TYR A 169 -7.62 -12.88 15.48
C TYR A 169 -6.38 -11.97 15.48
N LEU A 170 -5.74 -11.76 16.64
CA LEU A 170 -4.52 -10.95 16.74
C LEU A 170 -3.34 -11.60 16.00
N VAL A 171 -3.18 -12.92 16.13
CA VAL A 171 -2.13 -13.68 15.44
C VAL A 171 -2.44 -13.80 13.95
N GLY A 172 -3.71 -13.96 13.55
CA GLY A 172 -4.14 -14.02 12.16
C GLY A 172 -3.88 -12.73 11.39
N GLY A 173 -4.25 -11.57 11.96
CA GLY A 173 -3.94 -10.26 11.37
C GLY A 173 -2.43 -10.01 11.26
N TRP A 174 -1.67 -10.35 12.29
CA TRP A 174 -0.21 -10.21 12.26
C TRP A 174 0.48 -11.16 11.26
N LEU A 175 0.01 -12.40 11.16
CA LEU A 175 0.54 -13.36 10.17
C LEU A 175 0.23 -12.89 8.76
N ALA A 176 -0.97 -12.37 8.51
CA ALA A 176 -1.31 -11.77 7.22
C ALA A 176 -0.35 -10.61 6.89
N ASP A 177 -0.11 -9.69 7.83
CA ASP A 177 0.84 -8.59 7.65
C ASP A 177 2.27 -9.08 7.36
N LEU A 178 2.72 -10.12 8.07
CA LEU A 178 4.07 -10.66 7.89
C LEU A 178 4.24 -11.44 6.58
N PHE A 179 3.23 -12.20 6.16
CA PHE A 179 3.29 -12.89 4.86
C PHE A 179 3.12 -11.92 3.69
N ASN A 180 2.30 -10.88 3.86
CA ASN A 180 2.13 -9.83 2.85
C ASN A 180 3.43 -9.04 2.66
N GLY A 181 4.14 -8.67 3.74
CA GLY A 181 5.43 -7.96 3.62
C GLY A 181 6.51 -8.75 2.88
N ILE A 182 6.56 -10.09 3.04
CA ILE A 182 7.50 -10.94 2.28
C ILE A 182 7.10 -11.02 0.80
N ALA A 183 5.79 -11.06 0.51
CA ALA A 183 5.31 -11.11 -0.87
C ALA A 183 5.59 -9.79 -1.62
N ASP A 184 5.34 -8.66 -0.95
CA ASP A 184 5.61 -7.31 -1.43
C ASP A 184 7.09 -7.08 -1.74
N ASP A 185 7.98 -7.34 -0.77
CA ASP A 185 9.44 -7.21 -0.96
C ASP A 185 9.95 -8.05 -2.15
N ASN A 186 9.42 -9.25 -2.34
CA ASN A 186 9.77 -10.13 -3.45
C ASN A 186 9.20 -9.61 -4.79
N ALA A 187 7.99 -9.06 -4.81
CA ALA A 187 7.39 -8.46 -5.99
C ALA A 187 8.22 -7.25 -6.45
N ARG A 188 8.50 -6.33 -5.53
CA ARG A 188 9.36 -5.17 -5.76
C ARG A 188 10.75 -5.58 -6.24
N ALA A 189 11.40 -6.55 -5.59
CA ALA A 189 12.72 -7.01 -5.99
C ALA A 189 12.71 -7.67 -7.38
N THR A 190 11.64 -8.38 -7.74
CA THR A 190 11.49 -8.99 -9.06
C THR A 190 11.44 -7.91 -10.14
N VAL A 191 10.64 -6.86 -9.94
CA VAL A 191 10.51 -5.75 -10.89
C VAL A 191 11.77 -4.90 -10.96
N ALA A 192 12.38 -4.59 -9.81
CA ALA A 192 13.58 -3.75 -9.74
C ALA A 192 14.76 -4.36 -10.52
N ASN A 193 14.90 -5.69 -10.49
CA ASN A 193 15.95 -6.44 -11.16
C ASN A 193 15.64 -6.78 -12.63
N ALA A 194 14.41 -6.58 -13.10
CA ALA A 194 14.00 -6.91 -14.46
C ALA A 194 14.17 -5.71 -15.42
N SER A 195 14.77 -5.93 -16.59
CA SER A 195 14.77 -4.94 -17.67
C SER A 195 13.35 -4.75 -18.25
N PRO A 196 13.05 -3.64 -18.93
CA PRO A 196 11.75 -3.45 -19.58
C PRO A 196 11.37 -4.60 -20.52
N ASP A 197 12.34 -5.17 -21.26
CA ASP A 197 12.10 -6.32 -22.14
C ASP A 197 11.77 -7.59 -21.35
N GLN A 198 12.38 -7.80 -20.17
CA GLN A 198 12.04 -8.90 -19.28
C GLN A 198 10.64 -8.72 -18.70
N ILE A 199 10.28 -7.50 -18.27
CA ILE A 199 8.92 -7.18 -17.79
C ILE A 199 7.88 -7.45 -18.87
N ARG A 200 8.14 -7.06 -20.13
CA ARG A 200 7.28 -7.39 -21.28
C ARG A 200 7.13 -8.89 -21.51
N GLN A 201 8.01 -9.74 -21.01
CA GLN A 201 7.88 -11.19 -21.16
C GLN A 201 7.06 -11.83 -20.02
N ILE A 202 6.85 -11.14 -18.90
CA ILE A 202 6.08 -11.65 -17.74
C ILE A 202 4.58 -11.73 -18.10
N PRO A 203 3.93 -12.91 -18.04
CA PRO A 203 2.50 -13.04 -18.35
C PRO A 203 1.59 -12.10 -17.55
N ASN A 204 0.45 -11.69 -18.12
CA ASN A 204 -0.46 -10.72 -17.47
C ASN A 204 -0.94 -11.18 -16.09
N ASP A 205 -1.21 -12.48 -15.92
CA ASP A 205 -1.60 -13.04 -14.61
C ASP A 205 -0.55 -12.78 -13.53
N GLU A 206 0.73 -12.92 -13.90
CA GLU A 206 1.84 -12.69 -12.99
C GLU A 206 2.08 -11.20 -12.75
N LEU A 207 1.93 -10.34 -13.77
CA LEU A 207 1.97 -8.87 -13.58
C LEU A 207 0.87 -8.38 -12.63
N VAL A 208 -0.36 -8.89 -12.77
CA VAL A 208 -1.47 -8.54 -11.87
C VAL A 208 -1.18 -8.99 -10.44
N ASN A 209 -0.61 -10.19 -10.26
CA ASN A 209 -0.22 -10.67 -8.93
C ASN A 209 0.90 -9.83 -8.31
N LEU A 210 1.90 -9.42 -9.10
CA LEU A 210 2.98 -8.54 -8.63
C LEU A 210 2.43 -7.17 -8.20
N ILE A 211 1.55 -6.56 -9.01
CA ILE A 211 0.93 -5.27 -8.68
C ILE A 211 0.04 -5.39 -7.43
N ASN A 212 -0.83 -6.40 -7.35
CA ASN A 212 -1.66 -6.58 -6.17
C ASN A 212 -0.83 -6.85 -4.91
N ALA A 213 0.28 -7.58 -5.00
CA ALA A 213 1.17 -7.77 -3.85
C ALA A 213 1.75 -6.45 -3.33
N MET A 214 2.08 -5.51 -4.22
CA MET A 214 2.58 -4.17 -3.88
C MET A 214 1.46 -3.23 -3.37
N ILE A 215 0.20 -3.47 -3.76
CA ILE A 215 -0.96 -2.66 -3.33
C ILE A 215 -1.59 -3.18 -2.02
N ASP A 216 -1.65 -4.50 -1.81
CA ASP A 216 -2.33 -5.15 -0.67
C ASP A 216 -1.60 -4.89 0.68
N GLY A 217 -0.40 -4.31 0.63
CA GLY A 217 0.42 -3.90 1.77
C GLY A 217 0.43 -2.38 2.00
N PHE A 218 1.48 -1.90 2.68
CA PHE A 218 1.78 -0.48 2.72
C PHE A 218 2.51 -0.14 1.41
N CYS A 219 1.80 0.46 0.45
CA CYS A 219 2.39 0.94 -0.79
C CYS A 219 3.21 2.20 -0.46
N GLY A 220 4.54 2.08 -0.43
CA GLY A 220 5.44 3.23 -0.31
C GLY A 220 6.05 3.63 -1.66
N ASP A 221 6.83 4.71 -1.69
CA ASP A 221 7.42 5.26 -2.92
C ASP A 221 8.13 4.21 -3.79
N ASP A 222 8.81 3.24 -3.16
CA ASP A 222 9.54 2.19 -3.87
C ASP A 222 8.59 1.21 -4.60
N ASP A 223 7.41 0.98 -4.04
CA ASP A 223 6.37 0.10 -4.59
C ASP A 223 5.61 0.81 -5.72
N GLU A 224 5.27 2.08 -5.52
CA GLU A 224 4.66 2.94 -6.55
C GLU A 224 5.56 3.04 -7.78
N ARG A 225 6.87 3.27 -7.59
CA ARG A 225 7.86 3.28 -8.68
C ARG A 225 7.98 1.93 -9.37
N ALA A 226 7.91 0.83 -8.64
CA ALA A 226 7.93 -0.51 -9.23
C ALA A 226 6.66 -0.76 -10.05
N ILE A 227 5.48 -0.37 -9.57
CA ILE A 227 4.22 -0.44 -10.31
C ILE A 227 4.31 0.38 -11.60
N LEU A 228 4.75 1.64 -11.53
CA LEU A 228 4.94 2.49 -12.70
C LEU A 228 5.93 1.90 -13.70
N ARG A 229 7.01 1.28 -13.22
CA ARG A 229 7.98 0.58 -14.09
C ARG A 229 7.36 -0.61 -14.81
N ILE A 230 6.41 -1.33 -14.19
CA ILE A 230 5.64 -2.37 -14.89
C ILE A 230 4.81 -1.75 -16.00
N LEU A 231 4.04 -0.70 -15.66
CA LEU A 231 3.10 -0.07 -16.60
C LEU A 231 3.85 0.56 -17.79
N ASP A 232 4.94 1.28 -17.55
CA ASP A 232 5.76 1.90 -18.59
C ASP A 232 6.46 0.88 -19.51
N ALA A 233 6.68 -0.35 -19.03
CA ALA A 233 7.32 -1.39 -19.82
C ALA A 233 6.36 -2.03 -20.83
N ILE A 234 5.04 -2.06 -20.57
CA ILE A 234 4.06 -2.77 -21.40
C ILE A 234 3.32 -1.83 -22.37
N ASP A 235 2.81 -2.37 -23.48
CA ASP A 235 1.99 -1.59 -24.41
C ASP A 235 0.57 -1.33 -23.88
N CYS A 236 -0.13 -0.36 -24.48
CA CYS A 236 -1.45 0.07 -24.02
C CYS A 236 -2.53 -1.02 -24.06
N GLN A 237 -2.48 -1.96 -25.01
CA GLN A 237 -3.46 -3.04 -25.07
C GLN A 237 -3.30 -3.97 -23.86
N ARG A 238 -2.05 -4.27 -23.52
CA ARG A 238 -1.73 -5.10 -22.36
C ARG A 238 -1.94 -4.37 -21.03
N MET A 239 -1.63 -3.08 -20.98
CA MET A 239 -1.93 -2.22 -19.84
C MET A 239 -3.42 -2.19 -19.54
N SER A 240 -4.26 -2.06 -20.57
CA SER A 240 -5.72 -2.11 -20.43
C SER A 240 -6.18 -3.39 -19.73
N ASP A 241 -5.67 -4.56 -20.15
CA ASP A 241 -5.99 -5.84 -19.53
C ASP A 241 -5.52 -5.90 -18.06
N VAL A 242 -4.26 -5.55 -17.79
CA VAL A 242 -3.68 -5.56 -16.43
C VAL A 242 -4.44 -4.62 -15.49
N VAL A 243 -4.66 -3.36 -15.89
CA VAL A 243 -5.36 -2.34 -15.09
C VAL A 243 -6.82 -2.73 -14.85
N SER A 244 -7.49 -3.36 -15.83
CA SER A 244 -8.88 -3.83 -15.64
C SER A 244 -9.01 -4.91 -14.57
N ARG A 245 -7.96 -5.71 -14.38
CA ARG A 245 -7.92 -6.83 -13.43
C ARG A 245 -7.44 -6.43 -12.04
N VAL A 246 -6.47 -5.52 -11.95
CA VAL A 246 -6.05 -4.87 -10.69
C VAL A 246 -7.18 -3.98 -10.15
N GLY A 247 -7.89 -3.31 -11.06
CA GLY A 247 -8.93 -2.34 -10.77
C GLY A 247 -8.37 -0.92 -10.79
N LEU A 248 -8.88 -0.09 -11.71
CA LEU A 248 -8.44 1.29 -11.90
C LEU A 248 -8.50 2.11 -10.60
N ASN A 249 -9.60 2.00 -9.84
CA ASN A 249 -9.75 2.74 -8.59
C ASN A 249 -8.76 2.30 -7.51
N ASN A 250 -8.42 1.00 -7.47
CA ASN A 250 -7.43 0.49 -6.51
C ASN A 250 -6.06 1.10 -6.81
N LEU A 251 -5.68 1.10 -8.10
CA LEU A 251 -4.43 1.67 -8.56
C LEU A 251 -4.33 3.18 -8.29
N LEU A 252 -5.38 3.94 -8.60
CA LEU A 252 -5.43 5.39 -8.36
C LEU A 252 -5.44 5.76 -6.86
N SER A 253 -5.89 4.85 -5.98
CA SER A 253 -5.89 5.08 -4.53
C SER A 253 -4.61 4.64 -3.83
N ALA A 254 -3.81 3.81 -4.49
CA ALA A 254 -2.61 3.20 -3.91
C ALA A 254 -1.33 3.98 -4.23
N ILE A 255 -1.37 4.82 -5.26
CA ILE A 255 -0.24 5.66 -5.69
C ILE A 255 -0.56 7.11 -5.32
N ASP A 256 0.39 7.84 -4.72
CA ASP A 256 0.27 9.27 -4.44
C ASP A 256 1.49 10.08 -4.96
N GLY A 257 1.53 11.38 -4.66
CA GLY A 257 2.66 12.26 -4.99
C GLY A 257 3.00 12.37 -6.49
N GLU A 258 4.30 12.54 -6.80
CA GLU A 258 4.81 12.66 -8.17
C GLU A 258 4.56 11.37 -8.99
N GLU A 259 4.57 10.22 -8.31
CA GLU A 259 4.24 8.92 -8.90
C GLU A 259 2.78 8.89 -9.38
N TRP A 260 1.86 9.56 -8.68
CA TRP A 260 0.46 9.67 -9.11
C TRP A 260 0.34 10.47 -10.41
N ASP A 261 1.04 11.60 -10.53
CA ASP A 261 1.05 12.41 -11.76
C ASP A 261 1.50 11.60 -12.96
N ARG A 262 2.56 10.81 -12.78
CA ARG A 262 3.08 9.90 -13.81
C ARG A 262 2.08 8.80 -14.12
N LEU A 263 1.44 8.20 -13.12
CA LEU A 263 0.42 7.17 -13.30
C LEU A 263 -0.71 7.70 -14.19
N VAL A 264 -1.34 8.81 -13.81
CA VAL A 264 -2.48 9.34 -14.56
C VAL A 264 -2.08 9.77 -15.96
N ASN A 265 -0.85 10.24 -16.16
CA ASN A 265 -0.31 10.53 -17.49
C ASN A 265 -0.25 9.28 -18.37
N VAL A 266 0.34 8.20 -17.85
CA VAL A 266 0.49 6.91 -18.55
C VAL A 266 -0.89 6.33 -18.90
N LEU A 267 -1.82 6.33 -17.94
CA LEU A 267 -3.19 5.86 -18.16
C LEU A 267 -3.94 6.70 -19.19
N THR A 268 -3.76 8.01 -19.18
CA THR A 268 -4.35 8.92 -20.17
C THR A 268 -3.76 8.70 -21.56
N ASN A 269 -2.45 8.47 -21.66
CA ASN A 269 -1.76 8.19 -22.93
C ASN A 269 -2.29 6.90 -23.58
N CYS A 270 -2.69 5.92 -22.78
CA CYS A 270 -3.33 4.69 -23.23
C CYS A 270 -4.86 4.79 -23.37
N GLY A 271 -5.46 5.96 -23.15
CA GLY A 271 -6.90 6.16 -23.27
C GLY A 271 -7.74 5.41 -22.22
N LEU A 272 -7.13 5.04 -21.09
CA LEU A 272 -7.81 4.33 -19.99
C LEU A 272 -8.57 5.29 -19.07
N ILE A 273 -8.10 6.54 -18.99
CA ILE A 273 -8.78 7.65 -18.33
C ILE A 273 -8.77 8.88 -19.25
N GLY A 274 -9.69 9.81 -19.03
CA GLY A 274 -9.73 11.09 -19.72
C GLY A 274 -8.92 12.16 -19.00
N VAL A 275 -8.61 13.26 -19.72
CA VAL A 275 -7.85 14.40 -19.19
C VAL A 275 -8.56 15.14 -18.06
N GLU A 276 -9.87 14.92 -17.86
CA GLU A 276 -10.62 15.41 -16.71
C GLU A 276 -10.21 14.79 -15.37
N LYS A 277 -9.34 13.79 -15.38
CA LYS A 277 -8.76 13.17 -14.19
C LYS A 277 -7.38 13.69 -13.82
N LEU A 278 -6.78 14.52 -14.67
CA LEU A 278 -5.49 15.16 -14.39
C LEU A 278 -5.74 16.39 -13.52
N ASP A 279 -4.89 16.60 -12.52
CA ASP A 279 -4.73 17.90 -11.85
C ASP A 279 -3.78 18.80 -12.65
N ASP A 280 -3.31 19.89 -12.06
CA ASP A 280 -2.36 20.84 -12.64
C ASP A 280 -1.03 20.16 -12.97
N ASP A 281 -0.38 19.51 -12.00
CA ASP A 281 0.94 18.88 -12.18
C ASP A 281 0.90 17.76 -13.25
N ALA A 282 -0.11 16.88 -13.21
CA ALA A 282 -0.30 15.85 -14.23
C ALA A 282 -0.61 16.44 -15.61
N SER A 283 -1.35 17.54 -15.68
CA SER A 283 -1.65 18.25 -16.94
C SER A 283 -0.39 18.89 -17.53
N ARG A 284 0.45 19.48 -16.68
CA ARG A 284 1.76 20.03 -17.05
C ARG A 284 2.64 18.93 -17.63
N LEU A 285 2.77 17.80 -16.93
CA LEU A 285 3.53 16.64 -17.40
C LEU A 285 2.97 16.10 -18.73
N PHE A 286 1.65 16.12 -18.93
CA PHE A 286 1.00 15.70 -20.17
C PHE A 286 1.40 16.55 -21.36
N VAL A 287 1.49 17.88 -21.16
CA VAL A 287 1.95 18.82 -22.18
C VAL A 287 3.45 18.63 -22.44
N GLN A 288 4.26 18.53 -21.38
CA GLN A 288 5.72 18.40 -21.48
C GLN A 288 6.15 17.16 -22.27
N ASN A 289 5.50 16.01 -22.06
CA ASN A 289 5.84 14.73 -22.68
C ASN A 289 5.37 14.54 -24.13
N ARG A 290 4.73 15.54 -24.75
CA ARG A 290 4.25 15.48 -26.14
C ARG A 290 5.06 16.37 -27.05
N SER A 291 5.20 15.98 -28.32
CA SER A 291 5.71 16.85 -29.36
C SER A 291 4.69 17.93 -29.73
N ASN A 292 5.17 19.08 -30.24
CA ASN A 292 4.28 20.16 -30.68
C ASN A 292 3.28 19.72 -31.75
N ALA A 293 3.68 18.79 -32.63
CA ALA A 293 2.78 18.19 -33.63
C ALA A 293 1.63 17.40 -32.97
N GLN A 294 1.92 16.62 -31.91
CA GLN A 294 0.88 15.91 -31.15
C GLN A 294 -0.03 16.89 -30.41
N LEU A 295 0.52 17.94 -29.79
CA LEU A 295 -0.26 18.98 -29.09
C LEU A 295 -1.21 19.73 -30.05
N GLY A 296 -0.75 20.05 -31.26
CA GLY A 296 -1.57 20.70 -32.29
C GLY A 296 -2.70 19.83 -32.84
N GLN A 297 -2.62 18.50 -32.65
CA GLN A 297 -3.64 17.55 -33.09
C GLN A 297 -4.67 17.21 -32.02
N LEU A 298 -4.50 17.67 -30.77
CA LEU A 298 -5.45 17.39 -29.69
C LEU A 298 -6.85 17.94 -30.02
N PRO A 299 -7.94 17.29 -29.59
CA PRO A 299 -9.27 17.88 -29.67
C PRO A 299 -9.33 19.19 -28.86
N ILE A 300 -10.08 20.18 -29.35
CA ILE A 300 -10.17 21.49 -28.66
C ILE A 300 -10.70 21.36 -27.23
N ALA A 301 -11.64 20.44 -26.97
CA ALA A 301 -12.14 20.16 -25.63
C ALA A 301 -11.06 19.60 -24.68
N VAL A 302 -10.08 18.86 -25.21
CA VAL A 302 -8.94 18.37 -24.43
C VAL A 302 -8.00 19.52 -24.09
N VAL A 303 -7.70 20.38 -25.06
CA VAL A 303 -6.88 21.59 -24.84
C VAL A 303 -7.51 22.49 -23.78
N TRP A 304 -8.80 22.77 -23.92
CA TRP A 304 -9.58 23.54 -22.94
C TRP A 304 -9.51 22.93 -21.53
N ARG A 305 -9.71 21.61 -21.40
CA ARG A 305 -9.65 20.94 -20.10
C ARG A 305 -8.27 21.05 -19.45
N LEU A 306 -7.19 20.86 -20.22
CA LEU A 306 -5.82 20.97 -19.71
C LEU A 306 -5.52 22.38 -19.18
N ILE A 307 -5.98 23.42 -19.88
CA ILE A 307 -5.85 24.81 -19.41
C ILE A 307 -6.61 25.00 -18.10
N LEU A 308 -7.86 24.52 -18.01
CA LEU A 308 -8.64 24.64 -16.77
C LEU A 308 -8.03 23.88 -15.59
N ASN A 309 -7.40 22.74 -15.82
CA ASN A 309 -6.73 21.99 -14.76
C ASN A 309 -5.55 22.81 -14.21
N MET A 310 -4.71 23.38 -15.09
CA MET A 310 -3.57 24.23 -14.70
C MET A 310 -4.03 25.54 -14.03
N PHE A 311 -5.14 26.16 -14.47
CA PHE A 311 -5.74 27.31 -13.80
C PHE A 311 -6.34 26.99 -12.41
N ALA A 312 -6.80 25.75 -12.20
CA ALA A 312 -7.38 25.35 -10.91
C ALA A 312 -6.31 25.13 -9.83
N GLY A 313 -5.07 24.88 -10.26
CA GLY A 313 -3.88 24.77 -9.42
C GLY A 313 -3.39 26.10 -8.87
N SER A 314 -2.18 26.09 -8.30
CA SER A 314 -1.45 27.33 -8.04
C SER A 314 -0.71 27.72 -9.31
N CYS A 315 -1.46 28.17 -10.33
CA CYS A 315 -0.93 28.55 -11.64
C CYS A 315 0.30 29.46 -11.47
N GLY A 316 1.48 28.89 -11.68
CA GLY A 316 2.76 29.59 -11.62
C GLY A 316 3.51 29.44 -12.95
N ASP A 317 4.73 29.95 -13.01
CA ASP A 317 5.55 30.03 -14.23
C ASP A 317 5.56 28.74 -15.06
N ASP A 318 5.66 27.58 -14.40
CA ASP A 318 5.70 26.26 -15.05
C ASP A 318 4.36 25.86 -15.74
N ASP A 319 3.23 26.29 -15.17
CA ASP A 319 1.89 26.10 -15.73
C ASP A 319 1.64 27.06 -16.87
N GLU A 320 2.00 28.33 -16.68
CA GLU A 320 1.90 29.38 -17.68
C GLU A 320 2.72 29.03 -18.93
N ASP A 321 3.95 28.55 -18.76
CA ASP A 321 4.81 28.07 -19.85
C ASP A 321 4.19 26.88 -20.60
N SER A 322 3.56 25.97 -19.85
CA SER A 322 2.89 24.80 -20.43
C SER A 322 1.63 25.19 -21.20
N ILE A 323 0.84 26.13 -20.69
CA ILE A 323 -0.31 26.72 -21.38
C ILE A 323 0.15 27.47 -22.64
N LEU A 324 1.17 28.32 -22.55
CA LEU A 324 1.74 29.03 -23.69
C LEU A 324 2.21 28.07 -24.78
N ARG A 325 2.93 27.02 -24.39
CA ARG A 325 3.36 25.97 -25.31
C ARG A 325 2.16 25.30 -25.98
N LEU A 326 1.13 24.96 -25.23
CA LEU A 326 -0.09 24.34 -25.72
C LEU A 326 -0.80 25.24 -26.73
N LEU A 327 -0.94 26.54 -26.43
CA LEU A 327 -1.56 27.57 -27.28
C LEU A 327 -0.74 27.83 -28.55
N ARG A 328 0.59 27.93 -28.46
CA ARG A 328 1.50 28.10 -29.61
C ARG A 328 1.39 26.95 -30.63
N CYS A 329 0.94 25.78 -30.20
CA CYS A 329 0.68 24.64 -31.08
C CYS A 329 -0.70 24.67 -31.76
N GLN A 330 -1.60 25.58 -31.39
CA GLN A 330 -2.94 25.71 -31.97
C GLN A 330 -2.97 26.74 -33.11
N SER A 331 -3.93 26.60 -34.03
CA SER A 331 -4.20 27.63 -35.03
C SER A 331 -4.95 28.80 -34.41
N GLY A 332 -4.80 30.01 -34.97
CA GLY A 332 -5.52 31.20 -34.48
C GLY A 332 -7.02 31.01 -34.37
N ALA A 333 -7.66 30.36 -35.35
CA ALA A 333 -9.10 30.05 -35.30
C ALA A 333 -9.49 29.16 -34.10
N ARG A 334 -8.61 28.24 -33.68
CA ARG A 334 -8.84 27.39 -32.50
C ARG A 334 -8.60 28.16 -31.20
N ILE A 335 -7.65 29.09 -31.16
CA ILE A 335 -7.43 29.96 -30.00
C ILE A 335 -8.63 30.88 -29.78
N HIS A 336 -9.18 31.48 -30.84
CA HIS A 336 -10.45 32.24 -30.78
C HIS A 336 -11.60 31.37 -30.22
N GLN A 337 -11.71 30.12 -30.66
CA GLN A 337 -12.70 29.19 -30.11
C GLN A 337 -12.46 28.88 -28.64
N LEU A 338 -11.20 28.66 -28.22
CA LEU A 338 -10.84 28.42 -26.82
C LEU A 338 -11.22 29.62 -25.94
N ILE A 339 -10.96 30.84 -26.40
CA ILE A 339 -11.28 32.05 -25.63
C ILE A 339 -12.78 32.24 -25.44
N ALA A 340 -13.58 31.79 -26.41
CA ALA A 340 -15.03 31.79 -26.30
C ALA A 340 -15.60 30.68 -25.39
N MET A 341 -14.78 29.72 -24.94
CA MET A 341 -15.22 28.66 -24.04
C MET A 341 -15.25 29.13 -22.58
N PRO A 342 -16.17 28.60 -21.74
CA PRO A 342 -16.25 28.99 -20.33
C PRO A 342 -14.94 28.74 -19.57
N GLY A 343 -14.52 29.73 -18.78
CA GLY A 343 -13.32 29.63 -17.92
C GLY A 343 -11.99 29.88 -18.63
N THR A 344 -12.00 30.18 -19.92
CA THR A 344 -10.79 30.47 -20.72
C THR A 344 -10.90 31.80 -21.48
N SER A 345 -11.72 32.74 -21.00
CA SER A 345 -11.79 34.10 -21.56
C SER A 345 -10.46 34.86 -21.43
N VAL A 346 -10.29 35.97 -22.16
CA VAL A 346 -9.12 36.85 -22.01
C VAL A 346 -8.90 37.26 -20.55
N GLY A 347 -9.95 37.72 -19.86
CA GLY A 347 -9.84 38.04 -18.42
C GLY A 347 -9.53 36.85 -17.50
N ALA A 348 -9.75 35.61 -17.96
CA ALA A 348 -9.30 34.43 -17.21
C ALA A 348 -7.80 34.19 -17.41
N PHE A 349 -7.27 34.45 -18.61
CA PHE A 349 -5.84 34.44 -18.84
C PHE A 349 -5.15 35.57 -18.07
N ASP A 350 -5.63 36.81 -18.15
CA ASP A 350 -5.11 37.99 -17.42
C ASP A 350 -5.03 37.76 -15.89
N TYR A 351 -6.00 37.04 -15.33
CA TYR A 351 -5.99 36.72 -13.90
C TYR A 351 -4.93 35.66 -13.52
N ASN A 352 -4.63 34.72 -14.41
CA ASN A 352 -3.80 33.54 -14.12
C ASN A 352 -2.39 33.62 -14.69
N PHE A 353 -2.07 34.68 -15.45
CA PHE A 353 -0.76 34.92 -16.03
C PHE A 353 -0.17 36.17 -15.42
N ASP A 354 1.12 36.13 -15.07
CA ASP A 354 1.87 37.33 -14.72
C ASP A 354 3.25 37.39 -15.41
N GLY A 355 4.04 38.41 -15.05
CA GLY A 355 5.44 38.52 -15.47
C GLY A 355 5.70 38.47 -16.98
N ASP A 356 6.79 37.80 -17.35
CA ASP A 356 7.25 37.68 -18.74
C ASP A 356 6.33 36.76 -19.57
N GLN A 357 5.64 35.83 -18.92
CA GLN A 357 4.70 34.91 -19.54
C GLN A 357 3.44 35.64 -20.02
N TRP A 358 3.00 36.67 -19.30
CA TRP A 358 1.94 37.56 -19.77
C TRP A 358 2.36 38.27 -21.07
N ASP A 359 3.55 38.88 -21.12
CA ASP A 359 4.06 39.56 -22.33
C ASP A 359 4.12 38.60 -23.54
N ASP A 360 4.52 37.35 -23.30
CA ASP A 360 4.54 36.28 -24.29
C ASP A 360 3.13 35.89 -24.78
N LEU A 361 2.14 35.90 -23.89
CA LEU A 361 0.75 35.64 -24.20
C LEU A 361 0.13 36.80 -25.00
N GLU A 362 0.37 38.05 -24.58
CA GLU A 362 -0.08 39.24 -25.30
C GLU A 362 0.44 39.23 -26.73
N SER A 363 1.74 38.93 -26.90
CA SER A 363 2.38 38.81 -28.21
C SER A 363 1.71 37.73 -29.07
N LEU A 364 1.38 36.58 -28.47
CA LEU A 364 0.67 35.50 -29.16
C LEU A 364 -0.74 35.91 -29.57
N PHE A 365 -1.49 36.59 -28.70
CA PHE A 365 -2.85 37.05 -28.97
C PHE A 365 -2.88 38.13 -30.05
N ALA A 366 -1.92 39.06 -30.03
CA ALA A 366 -1.75 40.08 -31.06
C ALA A 366 -1.49 39.47 -32.45
N ILE A 367 -0.65 38.42 -32.53
CA ILE A 367 -0.40 37.68 -33.79
C ILE A 367 -1.71 37.12 -34.39
N TYR A 368 -2.66 36.72 -33.54
CA TYR A 368 -3.93 36.15 -33.96
C TYR A 368 -5.10 37.14 -33.95
N GLY A 369 -4.83 38.43 -33.73
CA GLY A 369 -5.84 39.50 -33.73
C GLY A 369 -6.90 39.33 -32.63
N ILE A 370 -6.48 38.86 -31.45
CA ILE A 370 -7.32 38.81 -30.25
C ILE A 370 -7.08 40.11 -29.47
N ASP A 371 -8.18 40.82 -29.19
CA ASP A 371 -8.15 42.06 -28.42
C ASP A 371 -8.11 41.74 -26.91
N LEU A 372 -7.22 42.39 -26.17
CA LEU A 372 -7.03 42.18 -24.74
C LEU A 372 -7.92 43.07 -23.89
N ASP A 373 -8.46 44.15 -24.48
CA ASP A 373 -9.27 45.16 -23.78
C ASP A 373 -10.76 44.77 -23.64
N THR A 374 -11.13 43.55 -24.07
CA THR A 374 -12.52 43.02 -24.05
C THR A 374 -12.78 42.09 -22.87
#